data_AF-A0A0S2I2Y5-F1
#
_entry.id   AF-A0A0S2I2Y5-F1
#
_cell.length_a   1.000
_cell.length_b   1.000
_cell.length_c   1.000
_cell.angle_alpha   90.00
_cell.angle_beta   90.00
_cell.angle_gamma   90.00
#
_symmetry.space_group_name_H-M   'P 1'
#
loop_
_entity.id
_entity.type
_entity.pdbx_description
1 polymer ?
#
loop_
_entity_poly.entity_id
_entity_poly.type
_entity_poly.pdbx_seq_one_letter_code
_entity_poly.pdbx_strand_id
1 'polypeptide(L)'
;MNKITLNYIGILFLVVIASCLIHEFGHYVTGVFLGNDMGMNLNRAYPVEGSYAASWHYPVVVSAGPVITILQGIVALVLMYVFGPAKWLYGFLIEPVTLRIWPYLVSPLMSQDEAIVSDHLGMSPWILPIFVWLLLGALAWWGSKKMKVSLKFAVFTILLVLVIFQVVLRSNNLVVSLIHN
;
A
#
# COMPACT_ATOMS: atom_id res chain seq x y z
N MET A 1 -25.42 0.27 -5.43
CA MET A 1 -23.93 0.19 -5.46
C MET A 1 -23.34 -0.70 -4.37
N ASN A 2 -23.95 -0.78 -3.17
CA ASN A 2 -23.45 -1.52 -2.00
C ASN A 2 -23.72 -3.04 -2.04
N LYS A 3 -23.49 -3.70 -3.17
CA LYS A 3 -23.61 -5.16 -3.30
C LYS A 3 -22.23 -5.75 -3.60
N ILE A 4 -21.84 -6.73 -2.79
CA ILE A 4 -20.69 -7.59 -3.06
C ILE A 4 -21.12 -8.59 -4.13
N THR A 5 -20.43 -8.58 -5.27
CA THR A 5 -20.66 -9.48 -6.40
C THR A 5 -19.33 -10.13 -6.76
N LEU A 6 -19.35 -11.26 -7.48
CA LEU A 6 -18.12 -11.91 -7.93
C LEU A 6 -17.24 -10.95 -8.75
N ASN A 7 -17.85 -10.17 -9.65
CA ASN A 7 -17.14 -9.13 -10.40
C ASN A 7 -16.46 -8.10 -9.50
N TYR A 8 -17.09 -7.72 -8.38
CA TYR A 8 -16.47 -6.78 -7.45
C TYR A 8 -15.29 -7.39 -6.71
N ILE A 9 -15.38 -8.67 -6.32
CA ILE A 9 -14.26 -9.40 -5.72
C ILE A 9 -13.09 -9.46 -6.70
N GLY A 10 -13.34 -9.75 -7.99
CA GLY A 10 -12.33 -9.73 -9.04
C GLY A 10 -11.68 -8.35 -9.21
N ILE A 11 -12.47 -7.27 -9.17
CA ILE A 11 -11.95 -5.89 -9.16
C ILE A 11 -11.03 -5.65 -7.97
N LEU A 12 -11.43 -6.05 -6.75
CA LEU A 12 -10.59 -5.88 -5.56
C LEU A 12 -9.28 -6.66 -5.67
N PHE A 13 -9.30 -7.85 -6.26
CA PHE A 13 -8.09 -8.64 -6.51
C PHE A 13 -7.09 -7.89 -7.37
N LEU A 14 -7.55 -7.31 -8.49
CA LEU A 14 -6.71 -6.51 -9.37
C LEU A 14 -6.22 -5.23 -8.70
N VAL A 15 -7.08 -4.56 -7.93
CA VAL A 15 -6.71 -3.36 -7.17
C VAL A 15 -5.59 -3.66 -6.18
N VAL A 16 -5.68 -4.76 -5.43
CA VAL A 16 -4.64 -5.13 -4.46
C VAL A 16 -3.30 -5.40 -5.15
N ILE A 17 -3.29 -6.16 -6.24
CA ILE A 17 -2.05 -6.39 -7.00
C ILE A 17 -1.49 -5.06 -7.52
N ALA A 18 -2.34 -4.21 -8.10
CA ALA A 18 -1.91 -2.93 -8.65
C ALA A 18 -1.36 -2.00 -7.56
N SER A 19 -2.00 -1.93 -6.40
CA SER A 19 -1.53 -1.15 -5.27
C SER A 19 -0.19 -1.63 -4.73
N CYS A 20 -0.02 -2.94 -4.51
CA CYS A 20 1.26 -3.50 -4.08
C CYS A 20 2.35 -3.15 -5.10
N LEU A 21 2.06 -3.30 -6.39
CA LEU A 21 2.98 -2.95 -7.45
C LEU A 21 3.32 -1.46 -7.44
N ILE A 22 2.34 -0.57 -7.34
CA ILE A 22 2.55 0.89 -7.30
C ILE A 22 3.43 1.27 -6.11
N HIS A 23 3.14 0.70 -4.94
CA HIS A 23 3.89 0.94 -3.72
C HIS A 23 5.36 0.54 -3.87
N GLU A 24 5.63 -0.71 -4.24
CA GLU A 24 6.98 -1.22 -4.44
C GLU A 24 7.70 -0.51 -5.59
N PHE A 25 6.96 -0.10 -6.61
CA PHE A 25 7.51 0.67 -7.73
C PHE A 25 8.01 2.04 -7.26
N GLY A 26 7.36 2.67 -6.28
CA GLY A 26 7.85 3.90 -5.66
C GLY A 26 9.23 3.73 -5.04
N HIS A 27 9.43 2.65 -4.27
CA HIS A 27 10.74 2.31 -3.73
C HIS A 27 11.76 2.04 -4.84
N TYR A 28 11.40 1.17 -5.79
CA TYR A 28 12.28 0.77 -6.90
C TYR A 28 12.78 1.98 -7.70
N VAL A 29 11.86 2.81 -8.18
CA VAL A 29 12.18 3.97 -9.02
C VAL A 29 13.04 4.96 -8.27
N THR A 30 12.75 5.21 -6.99
CA THR A 30 13.57 6.10 -6.17
C THR A 30 14.98 5.55 -6.00
N GLY A 31 15.14 4.25 -5.76
CA GLY A 31 16.45 3.61 -5.66
C GLY A 31 17.26 3.74 -6.95
N VAL A 32 16.62 3.50 -8.10
CA VAL A 32 17.25 3.66 -9.43
C VAL A 32 17.64 5.11 -9.69
N PHE A 33 16.77 6.08 -9.38
CA PHE A 33 17.08 7.51 -9.55
C PHE A 33 18.27 7.97 -8.70
N LEU A 34 18.46 7.37 -7.52
CA LEU A 34 19.60 7.62 -6.64
C LEU A 34 20.87 6.87 -7.08
N GLY A 35 20.83 6.14 -8.20
CA GLY A 35 21.98 5.44 -8.77
C GLY A 35 22.26 4.06 -8.19
N ASN A 36 21.27 3.42 -7.55
CA ASN A 36 21.40 2.05 -7.06
C ASN A 36 20.85 1.06 -8.10
N ASP A 37 21.49 -0.10 -8.24
CA ASP A 37 20.88 -1.22 -8.96
C ASP A 37 19.82 -1.88 -8.09
N MET A 38 18.58 -1.94 -8.58
CA MET A 38 17.41 -2.32 -7.79
C MET A 38 16.69 -3.53 -8.40
N GLY A 39 16.20 -4.41 -7.52
CA GLY A 39 15.23 -5.45 -7.83
C GLY A 39 13.89 -5.14 -7.16
N MET A 40 12.80 -5.72 -7.68
CA MET A 40 11.46 -5.56 -7.13
C MET A 40 10.60 -6.80 -7.35
N ASN A 41 9.74 -7.13 -6.39
CA ASN A 41 8.58 -7.99 -6.54
C ASN A 41 7.37 -7.35 -5.84
N LEU A 42 6.21 -8.04 -5.74
CA LEU A 42 4.99 -7.45 -5.16
C LEU A 42 5.04 -7.23 -3.63
N ASN A 43 6.13 -7.59 -2.96
CA ASN A 43 6.27 -7.55 -1.50
C ASN A 43 7.58 -6.89 -1.03
N ARG A 44 8.46 -6.49 -1.95
CA ARG A 44 9.69 -5.74 -1.63
C ARG A 44 10.37 -5.20 -2.89
N ALA A 45 10.92 -3.99 -2.77
CA ALA A 45 12.04 -3.49 -3.54
C ALA A 45 13.34 -3.57 -2.73
N TYR A 46 14.46 -3.85 -3.38
CA TYR A 46 15.74 -4.06 -2.71
C TYR A 46 16.93 -3.76 -3.63
N PRO A 47 18.08 -3.32 -3.08
CA PRO A 47 19.31 -3.20 -3.86
C PRO A 47 19.80 -4.59 -4.27
N VAL A 48 20.15 -4.78 -5.54
CA VAL A 48 20.62 -6.07 -6.09
C VAL A 48 21.93 -6.49 -5.43
N GLU A 49 22.82 -5.52 -5.20
CA GLU A 49 24.11 -5.73 -4.54
C GLU A 49 24.00 -5.99 -3.02
N GLY A 50 22.78 -5.96 -2.46
CA GLY A 50 22.51 -6.19 -1.03
C GLY A 50 22.71 -4.97 -0.14
N SER A 51 23.28 -3.88 -0.65
CA SER A 51 23.43 -2.60 0.06
C SER A 51 23.18 -1.42 -0.87
N TYR A 52 22.76 -0.28 -0.30
CA TYR A 52 22.65 0.97 -1.04
C TYR A 52 24.03 1.62 -1.24
N ALA A 53 24.20 2.33 -2.36
CA ALA A 53 25.44 3.03 -2.71
C ALA A 53 25.83 4.12 -1.68
N ALA A 54 24.86 4.72 -0.99
CA ALA A 54 25.08 5.62 0.12
C ALA A 54 24.07 5.35 1.25
N SER A 55 24.50 5.49 2.50
CA SER A 55 23.67 5.19 3.68
C SER A 55 22.38 6.02 3.74
N TRP A 56 22.43 7.27 3.28
CA TRP A 56 21.27 8.16 3.26
C TRP A 56 20.23 7.78 2.19
N HIS A 57 20.58 6.94 1.19
CA HIS A 57 19.61 6.46 0.20
C HIS A 57 18.53 5.59 0.85
N TYR A 58 18.88 4.78 1.85
CA TYR A 58 17.95 3.84 2.46
C TYR A 58 16.67 4.50 3.00
N PRO A 59 16.73 5.49 3.94
CA PRO A 59 15.52 6.13 4.43
C PRO A 59 14.74 6.89 3.35
N VAL A 60 15.42 7.43 2.32
CA VAL A 60 14.76 8.11 1.19
C VAL A 60 13.97 7.10 0.35
N VAL A 61 14.59 5.98 -0.03
CA VAL A 61 13.94 4.91 -0.79
C VAL A 61 12.76 4.35 0.00
N VAL A 62 12.95 4.04 1.28
CA VAL A 62 11.88 3.52 2.15
C VAL A 62 10.74 4.54 2.30
N SER A 63 11.00 5.85 2.32
CA SER A 63 9.92 6.84 2.37
C SER A 63 9.07 6.92 1.09
N ALA A 64 9.63 6.51 -0.06
CA ALA A 64 8.97 6.67 -1.36
C ALA A 64 7.72 5.81 -1.52
N GLY A 65 7.73 4.60 -0.95
CA GLY A 65 6.59 3.69 -0.98
C GLY A 65 5.34 4.27 -0.29
N PRO A 66 5.41 4.71 0.98
CA PRO A 66 4.31 5.42 1.63
C PRO A 66 3.83 6.65 0.85
N VAL A 67 4.77 7.45 0.32
CA VAL A 67 4.46 8.67 -0.44
C VAL A 67 3.67 8.33 -1.71
N ILE A 68 4.11 7.35 -2.51
CA ILE A 68 3.40 6.99 -3.75
C ILE A 68 2.02 6.38 -3.45
N THR A 69 1.89 5.63 -2.35
CA THR A 69 0.61 5.08 -1.89
C THR A 69 -0.36 6.18 -1.43
N ILE A 70 0.12 7.23 -0.76
CA ILE A 70 -0.69 8.42 -0.44
C ILE A 70 -1.14 9.12 -1.73
N LEU A 71 -0.23 9.32 -2.69
CA LEU A 71 -0.55 9.93 -3.98
C LEU A 71 -1.59 9.11 -4.75
N GLN A 72 -1.47 7.77 -4.75
CA GLN A 72 -2.47 6.88 -5.32
C GLN A 72 -3.87 7.13 -4.72
N GLY A 73 -3.98 7.20 -3.39
CA GLY A 73 -5.24 7.51 -2.72
C GLY A 73 -5.80 8.89 -3.09
N ILE A 74 -4.94 9.90 -3.18
CA ILE A 74 -5.34 11.25 -3.61
C ILE A 74 -5.87 11.22 -5.05
N VAL A 75 -5.16 10.58 -5.97
CA VAL A 75 -5.57 10.44 -7.37
C VAL A 75 -6.91 9.72 -7.46
N ALA A 76 -7.09 8.60 -6.75
CA ALA A 76 -8.34 7.86 -6.73
C ALA A 76 -9.51 8.73 -6.22
N LEU A 77 -9.28 9.54 -5.19
CA LEU A 77 -10.29 10.46 -4.68
C LEU A 77 -10.62 11.54 -5.71
N VAL A 78 -9.61 12.18 -6.30
CA VAL A 78 -9.80 13.23 -7.33
C VAL A 78 -10.59 12.68 -8.51
N LEU A 79 -10.21 11.52 -9.05
CA LEU A 79 -10.93 10.85 -10.14
C LEU A 79 -12.39 10.56 -9.76
N MET A 80 -12.65 10.17 -8.51
CA MET A 80 -14.00 9.93 -8.01
C MET A 80 -14.86 11.21 -7.98
N TYR A 81 -14.24 12.37 -7.71
CA TYR A 81 -14.94 13.65 -7.72
C TYR A 81 -15.15 14.21 -9.13
N VAL A 82 -14.18 14.02 -10.03
CA VAL A 82 -14.22 14.54 -11.40
C VAL A 82 -15.10 13.68 -12.32
N PHE A 83 -14.90 12.35 -12.31
CA PHE A 83 -15.56 11.43 -13.24
C PHE A 83 -16.71 10.63 -12.61
N GLY A 84 -16.87 10.71 -11.30
CA GLY A 84 -17.95 10.07 -10.56
C GLY A 84 -17.53 8.78 -9.83
N PRO A 85 -18.43 8.24 -8.99
CA PRO A 85 -18.13 7.10 -8.13
C PRO A 85 -17.97 5.80 -8.92
N ALA A 86 -16.85 5.12 -8.74
CA ALA A 86 -16.60 3.80 -9.29
C ALA A 86 -16.08 2.84 -8.21
N LYS A 87 -16.47 1.56 -8.31
CA LYS A 87 -16.09 0.53 -7.32
C LYS A 87 -14.58 0.29 -7.25
N TRP A 88 -13.88 0.36 -8.38
CA TRP A 88 -12.43 0.19 -8.45
C TRP A 88 -11.69 1.38 -7.81
N LEU A 89 -12.18 2.62 -8.01
CA LEU A 89 -11.66 3.81 -7.33
C LEU A 89 -11.83 3.70 -5.82
N TYR A 90 -12.97 3.18 -5.35
CA TYR A 90 -13.16 2.92 -3.93
C TYR A 90 -12.18 1.86 -3.39
N GLY A 91 -11.88 0.83 -4.18
CA GLY A 91 -10.81 -0.12 -3.86
C GLY A 91 -9.46 0.57 -3.65
N PHE A 92 -9.04 1.44 -4.58
CA PHE A 92 -7.78 2.19 -4.49
C PHE A 92 -7.71 3.20 -3.33
N LEU A 93 -8.85 3.51 -2.68
CA LEU A 93 -8.89 4.31 -1.46
C LEU A 93 -8.79 3.45 -0.19
N ILE A 94 -9.39 2.26 -0.21
CA ILE A 94 -9.43 1.35 0.96
C ILE A 94 -8.14 0.55 1.07
N GLU A 95 -7.61 0.09 -0.05
CA GLU A 95 -6.44 -0.79 -0.04
C GLU A 95 -5.23 -0.14 0.65
N PRO A 96 -4.87 1.14 0.38
CA PRO A 96 -3.75 1.80 1.06
C PRO A 96 -3.87 1.79 2.58
N VAL A 97 -5.09 1.96 3.10
CA VAL A 97 -5.36 1.91 4.54
C VAL A 97 -5.06 0.52 5.08
N THR A 98 -5.56 -0.52 4.41
CA THR A 98 -5.37 -1.91 4.83
C THR A 98 -3.93 -2.37 4.71
N LEU A 99 -3.23 -1.97 3.64
CA LEU A 99 -1.81 -2.26 3.40
C LEU A 99 -0.96 -1.80 4.59
N ARG A 100 -1.30 -0.65 5.18
CA ARG A 100 -0.55 -0.04 6.29
C ARG A 100 -0.95 -0.52 7.67
N ILE A 101 -2.24 -0.69 7.93
CA ILE A 101 -2.71 -1.08 9.26
C ILE A 101 -2.47 -2.57 9.50
N TRP A 102 -2.64 -3.41 8.48
CA TRP A 102 -2.61 -4.86 8.65
C TRP A 102 -1.28 -5.39 9.23
N PRO A 103 -0.10 -4.99 8.73
CA PRO A 103 1.19 -5.36 9.31
C PRO A 103 1.29 -5.13 10.82
N TYR A 104 0.78 -4.01 11.33
CA TYR A 104 0.80 -3.69 12.74
C TYR A 104 -0.19 -4.51 13.57
N LEU A 105 -1.27 -5.01 12.96
CA LEU A 105 -2.20 -5.90 13.65
C LEU A 105 -1.65 -7.31 13.80
N VAL A 106 -0.88 -7.79 12.82
CA VAL A 106 -0.34 -9.16 12.83
C VAL A 106 1.06 -9.25 13.45
N SER A 107 1.86 -8.19 13.34
CA SER A 107 3.21 -8.11 13.90
C SER A 107 3.53 -6.65 14.29
N PRO A 108 3.08 -6.21 15.48
CA PRO A 108 3.26 -4.83 15.95
C PRO A 108 4.72 -4.36 16.06
N LEU A 109 5.67 -5.29 16.09
CA LEU A 109 7.11 -5.03 16.17
C LEU A 109 7.80 -5.05 14.79
N MET A 110 7.05 -5.27 13.71
CA MET A 110 7.61 -5.28 12.36
C MET A 110 7.97 -3.86 11.91
N SER A 111 9.20 -3.69 11.42
CA SER A 111 9.69 -2.43 10.87
C SER A 111 9.05 -2.15 9.51
N GLN A 112 7.86 -1.56 9.53
CA GLN A 112 7.22 -0.99 8.34
C GLN A 112 7.95 0.27 7.87
N ASP A 113 7.73 0.68 6.63
CA ASP A 113 8.44 1.78 6.00
C ASP A 113 8.43 3.06 6.85
N GLU A 114 7.24 3.45 7.31
CA GLU A 114 7.06 4.65 8.12
C GLU A 114 7.70 4.54 9.50
N ALA A 115 7.76 3.33 10.07
CA ALA A 115 8.48 3.08 11.32
C ALA A 115 10.00 3.19 11.12
N ILE A 116 10.53 2.65 10.01
CA ILE A 116 11.94 2.78 9.62
C ILE A 116 12.30 4.26 9.46
N VAL A 117 11.48 5.02 8.74
CA VAL A 117 11.72 6.46 8.55
C VAL A 117 11.61 7.22 9.88
N SER A 118 10.68 6.85 10.76
CA SER A 118 10.55 7.46 12.09
C SER A 118 11.81 7.24 12.91
N ASP A 119 12.34 6.02 12.93
CA ASP A 119 13.54 5.64 13.65
C ASP A 119 14.77 6.42 13.13
N HIS A 120 14.93 6.53 11.80
CA HIS A 120 16.00 7.33 11.19
C HIS A 120 15.96 8.82 11.55
N LEU A 121 14.77 9.34 11.86
CA LEU A 121 14.58 10.72 12.28
C LEU A 121 14.69 10.90 13.81
N GLY A 122 15.02 9.83 14.56
CA GLY A 122 15.09 9.85 16.02
C GLY A 122 13.73 10.00 16.70
N MET A 123 12.65 9.63 16.02
CA MET A 123 11.27 9.71 16.51
C MET A 123 10.77 8.34 16.99
N SER A 124 9.71 8.34 17.79
CA SER A 124 9.02 7.08 18.13
C SER A 124 8.51 6.39 16.86
N PRO A 125 8.68 5.05 16.72
CA PRO A 125 8.34 4.29 15.52
C PRO A 125 6.83 4.26 15.23
N TRP A 126 6.00 4.90 16.05
CA TRP A 126 4.55 5.01 15.91
C TRP A 126 4.09 6.35 15.32
N ILE A 127 4.94 7.39 15.31
CA ILE A 127 4.52 8.75 14.93
C ILE A 127 4.14 8.83 13.45
N LEU A 128 5.07 8.51 12.54
CA LEU A 128 4.75 8.56 11.09
C LEU A 128 3.70 7.52 10.68
N PRO A 129 3.70 6.27 11.18
CA PRO A 129 2.64 5.33 10.83
C PRO A 129 1.25 5.84 11.18
N ILE A 130 1.04 6.35 12.41
CA ILE A 130 -0.25 6.89 12.83
C ILE A 130 -0.66 8.05 11.94
N PHE A 131 0.27 8.95 11.62
CA PHE A 131 -0.01 10.07 10.71
C PHE A 131 -0.46 9.58 9.32
N VAL A 132 0.24 8.62 8.73
CA VAL A 132 -0.12 8.04 7.43
C VAL A 132 -1.47 7.32 7.48
N TRP A 133 -1.76 6.57 8.56
CA TRP A 133 -3.06 5.91 8.73
C TRP A 133 -4.20 6.90 8.82
N LEU A 134 -4.03 8.00 9.56
CA LEU A 134 -5.04 9.05 9.68
C LEU A 134 -5.28 9.73 8.33
N LEU A 135 -4.21 10.03 7.59
CA LEU A 135 -4.31 10.63 6.27
C LEU A 135 -5.04 9.72 5.27
N LEU A 136 -4.60 8.47 5.12
CA LEU A 136 -5.23 7.49 4.22
C LEU A 136 -6.66 7.18 4.66
N GLY A 137 -6.90 7.07 5.97
CA GLY A 137 -8.23 6.88 6.55
C GLY A 137 -9.17 8.04 6.24
N ALA A 138 -8.68 9.28 6.27
CA ALA A 138 -9.45 10.47 5.87
C ALA A 138 -9.83 10.43 4.38
N LEU A 139 -8.89 10.06 3.50
CA LEU A 139 -9.16 9.90 2.06
C LEU A 139 -10.22 8.82 1.82
N ALA A 140 -10.08 7.66 2.46
CA ALA A 140 -11.06 6.57 2.39
C ALA A 140 -12.43 6.98 2.94
N TRP A 141 -12.47 7.77 4.01
CA TRP A 141 -13.69 8.31 4.59
C TRP A 141 -14.40 9.26 3.62
N TRP A 142 -13.68 10.21 3.01
CA TRP A 142 -14.27 11.12 2.01
C TRP A 142 -14.80 10.37 0.79
N GLY A 143 -14.06 9.37 0.28
CA GLY A 143 -14.55 8.49 -0.77
C GLY A 143 -15.79 7.71 -0.37
N SER A 144 -15.83 7.19 0.85
CA SER A 144 -17.01 6.49 1.42
C SER A 144 -18.24 7.39 1.44
N LYS A 145 -18.07 8.66 1.84
CA LYS A 145 -19.15 9.67 1.83
C LYS A 145 -19.61 9.98 0.41
N LYS A 146 -18.68 10.19 -0.53
CA LYS A 146 -18.99 10.47 -1.94
C LYS A 146 -19.77 9.33 -2.59
N MET A 147 -19.39 8.09 -2.31
CA MET A 147 -20.05 6.88 -2.81
C MET A 147 -21.34 6.51 -2.05
N LYS A 148 -21.66 7.18 -0.93
CA LYS A 148 -22.76 6.82 -0.02
C LYS A 148 -22.69 5.33 0.41
N VAL A 149 -21.47 4.89 0.76
CA VAL A 149 -21.22 3.53 1.21
C VAL A 149 -21.87 3.30 2.58
N SER A 150 -22.55 2.16 2.74
CA SER A 150 -23.03 1.72 4.05
C SER A 150 -21.89 1.13 4.89
N LEU A 151 -21.96 1.28 6.21
CA LEU A 151 -20.96 0.71 7.13
C LEU A 151 -20.73 -0.78 6.88
N LYS A 152 -21.82 -1.55 6.71
CA LYS A 152 -21.75 -2.98 6.38
C LYS A 152 -20.90 -3.22 5.12
N PHE A 153 -21.12 -2.47 4.05
CA PHE A 153 -20.36 -2.65 2.81
C PHE A 153 -18.88 -2.24 2.96
N ALA A 154 -18.60 -1.18 3.72
CA ALA A 154 -17.22 -0.77 4.01
C ALA A 154 -16.47 -1.85 4.79
N VAL A 155 -17.05 -2.37 5.88
CA VAL A 155 -16.46 -3.43 6.70
C VAL A 155 -16.22 -4.70 5.87
N PHE A 156 -17.21 -5.16 5.10
CA PHE A 156 -17.01 -6.32 4.23
C PHE A 156 -15.94 -6.08 3.15
N THR A 157 -15.85 -4.87 2.58
CA THR A 157 -14.80 -4.53 1.62
C THR A 157 -13.42 -4.60 2.28
N ILE A 158 -13.26 -4.02 3.47
CA ILE A 158 -12.00 -4.07 4.24
C ILE A 158 -11.59 -5.52 4.50
N LEU A 159 -12.51 -6.35 5.03
CA LEU A 159 -12.22 -7.76 5.31
C LEU A 159 -11.82 -8.52 4.04
N LEU A 160 -12.51 -8.30 2.92
CA LEU A 160 -12.16 -8.92 1.64
C LEU A 160 -10.77 -8.48 1.16
N VAL A 161 -10.46 -7.18 1.22
CA VAL A 161 -9.16 -6.65 0.82
C VAL A 161 -8.04 -7.25 1.68
N LEU A 162 -8.24 -7.39 2.99
CA LEU A 162 -7.26 -8.02 3.89
C LEU A 162 -6.99 -9.48 3.51
N VAL A 163 -8.03 -10.26 3.23
CA VAL A 163 -7.90 -11.66 2.79
C VAL A 163 -7.19 -11.74 1.44
N ILE A 164 -7.62 -10.93 0.47
CA ILE A 164 -7.01 -10.87 -0.86
C ILE A 164 -5.53 -10.48 -0.77
N PHE A 165 -5.21 -9.48 0.04
CA PHE A 165 -3.84 -9.03 0.28
C PHE A 165 -2.96 -10.16 0.81
N GLN A 166 -3.44 -10.93 1.79
CA GLN A 166 -2.71 -12.10 2.28
C GLN A 166 -2.51 -13.16 1.21
N VAL A 167 -3.51 -13.43 0.37
CA VAL A 167 -3.37 -14.35 -0.75
C VAL A 167 -2.30 -13.86 -1.73
N VAL A 168 -2.37 -12.60 -2.15
CA VAL A 168 -1.41 -11.99 -3.10
C VAL A 168 0.01 -12.06 -2.56
N LEU A 169 0.26 -11.64 -1.32
CA LEU A 169 1.60 -11.66 -0.74
C LEU A 169 2.17 -13.08 -0.60
N ARG A 170 1.36 -14.03 -0.13
CA ARG A 170 1.79 -15.42 0.02
C ARG A 170 2.08 -16.07 -1.33
N SER A 171 1.25 -15.81 -2.33
CA SER A 171 1.50 -16.26 -3.71
C SER A 171 2.77 -15.65 -4.29
N ASN A 172 3.01 -14.35 -4.09
CA ASN A 172 4.24 -13.69 -4.51
C ASN A 172 5.47 -14.35 -3.86
N ASN A 173 5.44 -14.54 -2.54
CA ASN A 173 6.57 -15.15 -1.83
C ASN A 173 6.85 -16.60 -2.28
N LEU A 174 5.79 -17.38 -2.58
CA LEU A 174 5.95 -18.71 -3.16
C LEU A 174 6.63 -18.64 -4.53
N VAL A 175 6.16 -17.79 -5.43
CA VAL A 175 6.75 -17.62 -6.78
C VAL A 175 8.21 -17.20 -6.69
N VAL A 176 8.53 -16.21 -5.86
CA VAL A 176 9.92 -15.75 -5.63
C VAL A 176 10.79 -16.90 -5.11
N SER A 177 10.30 -17.70 -4.16
CA SER A 177 11.05 -18.85 -3.64
C SER A 177 11.34 -19.92 -4.69
N LEU A 178 10.48 -20.08 -5.70
CA LEU A 178 10.68 -21.06 -6.77
C LEU A 178 11.67 -20.59 -7.85
N ILE A 179 11.84 -19.28 -8.00
CA ILE A 179 12.75 -18.68 -9.01
C ILE A 179 14.19 -18.59 -8.48
N HIS A 180 14.37 -18.41 -7.17
CA HIS A 180 15.68 -18.23 -6.53
C HIS A 180 16.24 -19.50 -5.86
N ASN A 181 15.63 -20.67 -6.12
CA ASN A 181 16.20 -21.99 -5.83
C ASN A 181 16.89 -22.55 -7.07
#